data_AF-A0AAV4GNI9-F1
#
_entry.id   AF-A0AAV4GNI9-F1
#
_cell.length_a   1.000
_cell.length_b   1.000
_cell.length_c   1.000
_cell.angle_alpha   90.00
_cell.angle_beta   90.00
_cell.angle_gamma   90.00
#
_symmetry.space_group_name_H-M   'P 1'
#
loop_
_entity.id
_entity.type
_entity.pdbx_description
1 polymer ?
#
loop_
_entity_poly.entity_id
_entity_poly.type
_entity_poly.pdbx_seq_one_letter_code
_entity_poly.pdbx_strand_id
1 'polypeptide(L)' 'MVLSLSKEPSARLLKHVVRCYLRLSDNSRAREALRQCLPDQLKDLTFQNCLKDDQTTKRWLVQLQQNLTEMPDVSRPL' A
#
# COMPACT_ATOMS: atom_id res chain seq x y z
N MET A 1 -4.91 9.98 -10.50
CA MET A 1 -5.29 8.55 -10.54
C MET A 1 -5.83 8.07 -9.18
N VAL A 2 -5.12 8.17 -8.07
CA VAL A 2 -5.65 7.76 -6.73
C VAL A 2 -6.70 8.73 -6.17
N LEU A 3 -6.56 10.05 -6.41
CA LEU A 3 -7.58 11.06 -6.06
C LEU A 3 -8.92 10.92 -6.81
N SER A 4 -8.93 10.26 -7.97
CA SER A 4 -10.16 9.99 -8.71
C SER A 4 -10.87 8.76 -8.14
N LEU A 5 -10.11 7.76 -7.67
CA LEU A 5 -10.62 6.59 -6.97
C LEU A 5 -11.24 6.92 -5.62
N SER A 6 -10.82 8.01 -4.95
CA SER A 6 -11.50 8.49 -3.74
C SER A 6 -12.87 9.12 -4.02
N LYS A 7 -13.13 9.59 -5.25
CA LYS A 7 -14.45 10.09 -5.67
C LYS A 7 -15.36 8.97 -6.19
N GLU A 8 -14.80 8.04 -6.97
CA GLU A 8 -15.53 6.87 -7.47
C GLU A 8 -14.75 5.59 -7.15
N PRO A 9 -15.07 4.93 -6.03
CA PRO A 9 -14.28 3.82 -5.54
C PRO A 9 -14.54 2.56 -6.37
N SER A 10 -13.57 2.21 -7.23
CA SER A 10 -13.61 0.99 -8.01
C SER A 10 -12.75 -0.10 -7.38
N ALA A 11 -13.40 -1.08 -6.75
CA ALA A 11 -12.72 -2.19 -6.04
C ALA A 11 -11.75 -2.97 -6.93
N ARG A 12 -12.09 -3.15 -8.22
CA ARG A 12 -11.24 -3.85 -9.20
C ARG A 12 -9.93 -3.12 -9.48
N LEU A 13 -9.99 -1.79 -9.62
CA LEU A 13 -8.80 -0.95 -9.79
C LEU A 13 -7.96 -0.94 -8.54
N LEU A 14 -8.58 -0.78 -7.36
CA LEU A 14 -7.87 -0.81 -6.08
C LEU A 14 -7.05 -2.09 -5.93
N LYS A 15 -7.66 -3.25 -6.26
CA LYS A 15 -7.01 -4.55 -6.24
C LYS A 15 -5.78 -4.62 -7.14
N HIS A 16 -5.88 -4.09 -8.37
CA HIS A 16 -4.74 -4.02 -9.29
C HIS A 16 -3.65 -3.07 -8.79
N VAL A 17 -4.02 -1.90 -8.28
CA VAL A 17 -3.09 -0.90 -7.75
C VAL A 17 -2.30 -1.47 -6.58
N VAL A 18 -2.97 -2.07 -5.59
CA VAL A 18 -2.31 -2.70 -4.45
C VAL A 18 -1.38 -3.83 -4.90
N ARG A 19 -1.80 -4.65 -5.87
CA ARG A 19 -0.97 -5.75 -6.41
C ARG A 19 0.26 -5.23 -7.17
N CYS A 20 0.13 -4.16 -7.93
CA CYS A 20 1.27 -3.50 -8.59
C CYS A 20 2.25 -2.95 -7.56
N TYR A 21 1.75 -2.26 -6.53
CA TYR A 21 2.59 -1.74 -5.45
C TYR A 21 3.30 -2.85 -4.68
N LEU A 22 2.61 -3.97 -4.40
CA LEU A 22 3.23 -5.11 -3.74
C LEU A 22 4.42 -5.65 -4.54
N ARG A 23 4.22 -5.87 -5.84
CA ARG A 23 5.27 -6.35 -6.75
C ARG A 23 6.41 -5.34 -6.94
N LEU A 24 6.10 -4.05 -6.86
CA LEU A 24 7.13 -2.99 -6.84
C LEU A 24 7.93 -3.03 -5.53
N SER A 25 7.31 -3.39 -4.40
CA SER A 25 8.01 -3.47 -3.10
C SER A 25 9.04 -4.60 -3.02
N ASP A 26 8.95 -5.61 -3.88
CA ASP A 26 10.00 -6.64 -4.04
C ASP A 26 11.31 -6.05 -4.57
N ASN A 27 11.29 -4.89 -5.24
CA ASN A 27 12.49 -4.19 -5.68
C ASN A 27 12.93 -3.17 -4.62
N SER A 28 14.13 -3.32 -4.05
CA SER A 28 14.66 -2.43 -3.00
C SER A 28 14.64 -0.95 -3.39
N ARG A 29 15.03 -0.63 -4.63
CA ARG A 29 14.99 0.74 -5.18
C ARG A 29 13.57 1.31 -5.29
N ALA A 30 12.63 0.49 -5.74
CA ALA A 30 11.24 0.91 -5.87
C ALA A 30 10.58 1.01 -4.50
N ARG A 31 10.92 0.15 -3.54
CA ARG A 31 10.48 0.22 -2.14
C ARG A 31 10.83 1.56 -1.49
N GLU A 32 12.05 2.07 -1.69
CA GLU A 32 12.43 3.40 -1.21
C GLU A 32 11.61 4.52 -1.87
N ALA A 33 11.46 4.47 -3.19
CA ALA A 33 10.62 5.44 -3.91
C ALA A 33 9.15 5.37 -3.45
N LEU A 34 8.64 4.17 -3.18
CA LEU A 34 7.30 3.97 -2.65
C LEU A 34 7.14 4.58 -1.26
N ARG A 35 8.13 4.51 -0.37
CA ARG A 35 8.02 5.19 0.93
C ARG A 35 7.75 6.69 0.78
N GLN A 36 8.35 7.34 -0.21
CA GLN A 36 8.18 8.78 -0.44
C GLN A 36 6.97 9.13 -1.31
N CYS A 37 6.61 8.26 -2.25
CA CYS A 37 5.54 8.52 -3.22
C CYS A 37 4.24 7.76 -2.92
N LEU A 38 4.15 6.97 -1.84
CA LEU A 38 2.90 6.28 -1.49
C LEU A 38 1.86 7.33 -1.06
N PRO A 39 0.73 7.44 -1.77
CA PRO A 39 -0.27 8.46 -1.48
C PRO A 39 -0.95 8.20 -0.14
N ASP A 40 -1.20 9.27 0.61
CA ASP A 40 -1.86 9.18 1.93
C ASP A 40 -3.19 8.46 1.87
N GLN A 41 -3.95 8.49 0.78
CA GLN A 41 -5.24 7.79 0.72
C GLN A 41 -5.12 6.25 0.81
N LEU A 42 -3.95 5.69 0.47
CA LEU A 42 -3.66 4.26 0.70
C LEU A 42 -3.26 3.98 2.16
N LYS A 43 -2.83 4.99 2.92
CA LYS A 43 -2.48 4.93 4.35
C LYS A 43 -3.68 5.28 5.25
N ASP A 44 -4.43 6.32 4.90
CA ASP A 44 -5.46 7.01 5.69
C ASP A 44 -6.84 6.33 5.67
N LEU A 45 -6.89 5.01 5.45
CA LEU A 45 -8.13 4.24 5.52
C LEU A 45 -9.25 4.69 4.55
N THR A 46 -8.96 5.59 3.59
CA THR A 46 -9.96 6.10 2.65
C THR A 46 -10.61 4.97 1.84
N PHE A 47 -9.85 3.92 1.55
CA PHE A 47 -10.32 2.73 0.84
C PHE A 47 -10.74 1.57 1.76
N GLN A 48 -10.76 1.77 3.09
CA GLN A 48 -11.00 0.71 4.07
C GLN A 48 -12.40 0.10 3.90
N ASN A 49 -13.39 0.90 3.48
CA ASN A 49 -14.76 0.40 3.22
C ASN A 49 -14.80 -0.51 1.98
N CYS A 50 -14.02 -0.23 0.93
CA CYS A 50 -13.88 -1.11 -0.24
C CYS A 50 -13.05 -2.36 0.06
N LEU A 51 -12.03 -2.22 0.92
CA LEU A 51 -11.18 -3.33 1.36
C LEU A 51 -11.87 -4.24 2.37
N LYS A 52 -12.99 -3.81 2.98
CA LYS A 52 -13.75 -4.60 3.94
C LYS A 52 -14.33 -5.86 3.29
N ASP A 53 -14.81 -5.73 2.05
CA ASP A 53 -15.37 -6.84 1.27
C ASP A 53 -14.27 -7.67 0.57
N ASP A 54 -13.13 -7.06 0.25
CA ASP A 54 -12.05 -7.70 -0.53
C ASP A 54 -10.85 -8.11 0.37
N GLN A 55 -11.01 -9.20 1.11
CA GLN A 55 -9.98 -9.72 2.03
C GLN A 55 -8.61 -9.94 1.38
N THR A 56 -8.57 -10.36 0.11
CA THR A 56 -7.31 -10.59 -0.61
C THR A 56 -6.49 -9.30 -0.73
N THR A 57 -7.17 -8.21 -1.11
CA THR A 57 -6.54 -6.90 -1.27
C THR A 57 -6.07 -6.38 0.08
N LYS A 58 -6.85 -6.61 1.14
CA LYS A 58 -6.47 -6.28 2.52
C LYS A 58 -5.17 -6.98 2.94
N ARG A 59 -5.02 -8.28 2.64
CA ARG A 59 -3.78 -9.03 2.92
C ARG A 59 -2.58 -8.48 2.15
N TRP A 60 -2.74 -8.16 0.87
CA TRP A 60 -1.65 -7.57 0.07
C TRP A 60 -1.23 -6.20 0.61
N LEU A 61 -2.18 -5.38 1.08
CA LEU A 61 -1.88 -4.07 1.64
C LEU A 61 -1.10 -4.18 2.95
N VAL A 62 -1.46 -5.14 3.80
CA VAL A 62 -0.71 -5.47 5.03
C VAL A 62 0.70 -5.99 4.68
N GLN A 63 0.84 -6.81 3.65
CA GLN A 63 2.15 -7.31 3.23
C GLN A 63 3.01 -6.21 2.59
N LEU A 64 2.42 -5.31 1.82
CA LEU A 64 3.08 -4.11 1.29
C LEU A 64 3.61 -3.26 2.44
N GLN A 65 2.77 -2.97 3.44
CA GLN A 65 3.18 -2.19 4.60
C GLN A 65 4.33 -2.85 5.35
N GLN A 66 4.30 -4.18 5.53
CA GLN A 66 5.43 -4.89 6.12
C GLN A 66 6.70 -4.75 5.28
N ASN A 67 6.65 -4.98 3.96
CA ASN A 67 7.80 -4.75 3.08
C ASN A 67 8.33 -3.31 3.17
N LEU A 68 7.43 -2.33 3.28
CA LEU A 68 7.78 -0.92 3.44
C LEU A 68 8.22 -0.57 4.86
N THR A 69 7.90 -1.36 5.89
CA THR A 69 8.26 -1.12 7.31
C THR A 69 9.46 -1.95 7.75
N GLU A 70 9.84 -3.00 7.02
CA GLU A 70 11.14 -3.67 7.12
C GLU A 70 12.26 -2.64 6.84
N MET A 71 12.54 -1.87 7.86
CA MET A 71 13.80 -1.24 8.15
C MET A 71 14.67 -2.35 8.76
N PRO A 72 15.94 -2.49 8.37
CA PRO A 72 16.88 -3.06 9.33
C PRO A 72 16.73 -2.23 10.60
N ASP A 73 16.42 -2.88 11.71
CA ASP A 73 16.39 -2.30 13.05
C ASP A 73 17.68 -1.50 13.27
N VAL A 74 17.62 -0.17 13.08
CA VAL A 74 18.68 0.77 13.49
C VAL A 74 18.19 1.65 14.64
N SER A 75 17.08 1.27 15.25
CA SER A 75 16.42 2.00 16.32
C SER A 75 16.09 1.09 17.50
N ARG A 76 17.05 0.24 17.90
CA ARG A 76 17.24 -0.06 19.32
C ARG A 76 18.23 0.96 19.89
N PRO A 77 17.78 1.92 20.70
CA PRO A 77 18.69 2.80 21.43
C PRO A 77 19.50 1.96 22.43
N LEU A 78 20.80 2.29 22.47
CA LEU A 78 21.87 1.94 23.43
C LEU A 78 21.46 1.21 24.71
#